data_AF-B2R538-F1
#
_entry.id   AF-B2R538-F1
#
_cell.length_a   1.000
_cell.length_b   1.000
_cell.length_c   1.000
_cell.angle_alpha   90.00
_cell.angle_beta   90.00
_cell.angle_gamma   90.00
#
_symmetry.space_group_name_H-M   'P 1'
#
loop_
_entity.id
_entity.type
_entity.pdbx_description
1 polymer ?
#
loop_
_entity_poly.entity_id
_entity_poly.type
_entity_poly.pdbx_seq_one_letter_code
_entity_poly.pdbx_strand_id
1 'polypeptide(L)'
;MKTQRRGSQPSTPRLSPTFPESIEHPLARRVRSDPPSTGNHVGLPIYIPAFSNGTNSYSSSNGGSTSSSPPESRRKHDCVICFENEVIAALVPCGHNLFCMECANKICEKRTPSCPVCQTAVTQAIQIHS
;
A
#
# COMPACT_ATOMS: atom_id res chain seq x y z
N MET A 1 -50.20 -31.04 31.95
CA MET A 1 -48.85 -30.67 32.44
C MET A 1 -48.08 -31.98 32.66
N LYS A 2 -46.97 -32.34 32.02
CA LYS A 2 -45.85 -31.63 31.40
C LYS A 2 -45.33 -32.46 30.21
N THR A 3 -45.01 -31.80 29.10
CA THR A 3 -44.31 -32.36 27.94
C THR A 3 -42.81 -32.43 28.24
N GLN A 4 -42.22 -33.63 28.21
CA GLN A 4 -40.78 -33.83 28.42
C GLN A 4 -40.06 -33.68 27.08
N ARG A 5 -39.49 -32.51 26.83
CA ARG A 5 -38.62 -32.25 25.67
C ARG A 5 -37.27 -32.94 25.89
N ARG A 6 -36.99 -33.95 25.07
CA ARG A 6 -35.70 -34.66 25.01
C ARG A 6 -34.67 -33.71 24.37
N GLY A 7 -33.82 -33.10 25.19
CA GLY A 7 -32.71 -32.29 24.73
C GLY A 7 -31.59 -33.18 24.21
N SER A 8 -31.36 -33.17 22.90
CA SER A 8 -30.21 -33.79 22.23
C SER A 8 -29.00 -32.87 22.38
N GLN A 9 -28.07 -33.20 23.27
CA GLN A 9 -26.74 -32.57 23.32
C GLN A 9 -25.73 -33.58 22.77
N PRO A 10 -25.08 -33.32 21.61
CA PRO A 10 -23.90 -34.05 21.22
C PRO A 10 -22.69 -33.54 22.02
N SER A 11 -22.14 -34.39 22.88
CA SER A 11 -20.84 -34.16 23.53
C SER A 11 -19.77 -34.07 22.45
N THR A 12 -19.26 -32.87 22.21
CA THR A 12 -18.13 -32.66 21.29
C THR A 12 -16.86 -33.29 21.88
N PRO A 13 -16.11 -34.10 21.13
CA PRO A 13 -14.82 -34.58 21.60
C PRO A 13 -13.82 -33.41 21.58
N ARG A 14 -13.17 -33.16 22.72
CA ARG A 14 -12.14 -32.14 22.89
C ARG A 14 -10.84 -32.58 22.19
N LEU A 15 -10.81 -32.50 20.87
CA LEU A 15 -9.62 -32.78 20.07
C LEU A 15 -8.72 -31.54 20.11
N SER A 16 -7.87 -31.49 21.13
CA SER A 16 -6.75 -30.55 21.19
C SER A 16 -5.69 -31.07 20.21
N PRO A 17 -5.18 -30.28 19.25
CA PRO A 17 -4.05 -30.72 18.44
C PRO A 17 -2.81 -30.76 19.33
N THR A 18 -2.28 -31.97 19.54
CA THR A 18 -0.93 -32.15 20.08
C THR A 18 0.05 -31.64 19.03
N PHE A 19 0.73 -30.53 19.30
CA PHE A 19 1.83 -30.04 18.47
C PHE A 19 2.99 -31.02 18.54
N PRO A 20 3.49 -31.56 17.41
CA PRO A 20 4.84 -32.09 17.37
C PRO A 20 5.81 -30.92 17.35
N GLU A 21 6.45 -30.72 18.49
CA GLU A 21 7.67 -29.92 18.65
C GLU A 21 8.81 -30.58 17.87
N SER A 22 9.70 -29.77 17.32
CA SER A 22 10.93 -30.12 16.58
C SER A 22 10.80 -30.22 15.06
N ILE A 23 11.17 -29.13 14.37
CA ILE A 23 12.30 -29.16 13.44
C ILE A 23 12.77 -27.72 13.19
N GLU A 24 14.07 -27.55 13.36
CA GLU A 24 14.84 -26.30 13.39
C GLU A 24 14.49 -25.34 12.26
N HIS A 25 14.21 -24.08 12.62
CA HIS A 25 14.20 -22.97 11.67
C HIS A 25 15.63 -22.79 11.13
N PRO A 26 15.86 -22.92 9.81
CA PRO A 26 17.15 -22.59 9.23
C PRO A 26 17.45 -21.11 9.49
N LEU A 27 18.55 -20.87 10.17
CA LEU A 27 19.08 -19.57 10.54
C LEU A 27 18.97 -18.59 9.37
N ALA A 28 18.40 -17.42 9.67
CA ALA A 28 18.37 -16.26 8.80
C ALA A 28 19.74 -16.03 8.16
N ARG A 29 19.87 -16.35 6.86
CA ARG A 29 21.03 -15.93 6.08
C ARG A 29 20.92 -14.42 5.91
N ARG A 30 21.67 -13.68 6.73
CA ARG A 30 21.96 -12.26 6.49
C ARG A 30 22.62 -12.16 5.12
N VAL A 31 21.88 -11.69 4.12
CA VAL A 31 22.50 -11.19 2.89
C VAL A 31 23.25 -9.93 3.27
N ARG A 32 24.58 -10.05 3.31
CA ARG A 32 25.50 -8.92 3.42
C ARG A 32 25.38 -8.14 2.10
N SER A 33 25.05 -6.87 2.19
CA SER A 33 25.21 -5.91 1.09
C SER A 33 26.71 -5.73 0.84
N ASP A 34 27.17 -6.16 -0.33
CA ASP A 34 28.52 -5.86 -0.83
C ASP A 34 28.45 -4.62 -1.73
N PRO A 35 29.19 -3.54 -1.45
CA PRO A 35 29.38 -2.45 -2.41
C PRO A 35 30.63 -2.72 -3.27
N PRO A 36 30.55 -2.71 -4.61
CA PRO A 36 31.76 -2.65 -5.42
C PRO A 36 32.26 -1.21 -5.54
N SER A 37 33.34 -0.91 -4.82
CA SER A 37 34.34 0.12 -5.13
C SER A 37 35.67 -0.64 -5.20
N THR A 38 36.63 -0.46 -6.11
CA THR A 38 37.04 0.64 -6.99
C THR A 38 37.99 0.01 -8.03
N GLY A 39 38.09 0.53 -9.25
CA GLY A 39 39.09 0.04 -10.22
C GLY A 39 39.15 0.85 -11.51
N ASN A 40 39.93 1.92 -11.51
CA ASN A 40 40.14 2.90 -12.58
C ASN A 40 40.73 2.29 -13.87
N HIS A 41 40.21 2.68 -15.05
CA HIS A 41 41.02 2.95 -16.24
C HIS A 41 40.30 3.87 -17.27
N VAL A 42 40.81 5.10 -17.37
CA VAL A 42 40.99 5.98 -18.55
C VAL A 42 39.97 5.98 -19.71
N GLY A 43 39.36 7.16 -19.97
CA GLY A 43 38.91 7.58 -21.31
C GLY A 43 37.63 8.42 -21.37
N LEU A 44 37.69 9.72 -21.06
CA LEU A 44 36.61 10.68 -21.35
C LEU A 44 36.58 11.03 -22.86
N PRO A 45 35.39 11.25 -23.44
CA PRO A 45 35.08 12.64 -23.75
C PRO A 45 33.71 13.10 -23.22
N ILE A 46 33.77 14.35 -22.78
CA ILE A 46 32.75 15.27 -22.32
C ILE A 46 31.59 15.43 -23.32
N TYR A 47 30.35 15.36 -22.83
CA TYR A 47 29.30 16.32 -23.20
C TYR A 47 28.21 16.40 -22.13
N ILE A 48 28.37 17.34 -21.20
CA ILE A 48 27.30 17.82 -20.32
C ILE A 48 26.54 18.88 -21.13
N PRO A 49 25.23 18.75 -21.42
CA PRO A 49 24.50 19.88 -21.98
C PRO A 49 24.35 20.92 -20.87
N ALA A 50 25.10 22.01 -21.06
CA ALA A 50 25.02 23.21 -20.26
C ALA A 50 23.58 23.75 -20.25
N PHE A 51 23.09 23.97 -19.04
CA PHE A 51 22.08 24.94 -18.65
C PHE A 51 21.92 26.09 -19.67
N SER A 52 20.80 26.09 -20.39
CA SER A 52 20.34 27.24 -21.16
C SER A 52 19.77 28.28 -20.20
N ASN A 53 20.51 29.37 -19.98
CA ASN A 53 20.00 30.60 -19.37
C ASN A 53 19.32 31.44 -20.46
N GLY A 54 17.99 31.39 -20.52
CA GLY A 54 17.14 32.23 -21.38
C GLY A 54 16.21 33.10 -20.53
N THR A 55 16.35 34.40 -20.69
CA THR A 55 15.85 35.53 -19.89
C THR A 55 14.33 35.65 -19.68
N ASN A 56 13.96 36.01 -18.45
CA ASN A 56 13.02 37.03 -17.99
C ASN A 56 11.66 37.17 -18.71
N SER A 57 10.60 36.74 -18.04
CA SER A 57 9.30 37.42 -18.10
C SER A 57 8.80 37.59 -16.67
N TYR A 58 8.92 38.82 -16.16
CA TYR A 58 8.17 39.25 -14.99
C TYR A 58 6.72 39.39 -15.45
N SER A 59 5.88 38.45 -15.06
CA SER A 59 4.44 38.66 -15.07
C SER A 59 4.00 38.70 -13.62
N SER A 60 4.03 39.92 -13.08
CA SER A 60 3.24 40.29 -11.92
C SER A 60 1.78 40.01 -12.25
N SER A 61 1.07 39.27 -11.39
CA SER A 61 -0.23 39.67 -10.84
C SER A 61 -0.87 38.52 -10.05
N ASN A 62 -1.39 38.94 -8.89
CA ASN A 62 -2.51 38.37 -8.14
C ASN A 62 -2.24 37.13 -7.28
N GLY A 63 -1.99 37.43 -6.01
CA GLY A 63 -3.08 37.36 -5.03
C GLY A 63 -3.60 35.95 -4.75
N GLY A 64 -3.21 35.39 -3.61
CA GLY A 64 -3.82 34.16 -3.14
C GLY A 64 -3.20 33.65 -1.86
N SER A 65 -3.68 34.20 -0.75
CA SER A 65 -3.93 33.48 0.50
C SER A 65 -2.72 33.03 1.33
N THR A 66 -2.45 33.81 2.37
CA THR A 66 -2.01 33.30 3.67
C THR A 66 -3.02 32.26 4.16
N SER A 67 -2.77 30.98 3.87
CA SER A 67 -3.41 29.89 4.61
C SER A 67 -2.47 29.46 5.73
N SER A 68 -2.74 30.05 6.88
CA SER A 68 -2.40 29.55 8.20
C SER A 68 -2.85 28.09 8.36
N SER A 69 -1.91 27.17 8.62
CA SER A 69 -1.90 26.21 9.75
C SER A 69 -0.91 25.07 9.50
N PRO A 70 -0.24 24.53 10.53
CA PRO A 70 0.67 23.39 10.39
C PRO A 70 -0.14 22.07 10.41
N PRO A 71 0.04 21.13 9.46
CA PRO A 71 -0.52 19.80 9.64
C PRO A 71 0.60 18.84 10.07
N GLU A 72 1.08 18.97 11.30
CA GLU A 72 1.68 17.83 12.03
C GLU A 72 0.55 17.04 12.70
N SER A 73 -0.39 16.50 11.93
CA SER A 73 -1.45 15.65 12.48
C SER A 73 -1.83 14.50 11.56
N ARG A 74 -1.12 13.38 11.78
CA ARG A 74 -1.27 12.07 11.12
C ARG A 74 -0.84 12.12 9.66
N ARG A 75 0.23 11.40 9.32
CA ARG A 75 0.69 11.18 7.94
C ARG A 75 -0.38 10.35 7.22
N LYS A 76 -1.46 11.02 6.79
CA LYS A 76 -2.48 10.44 5.93
C LYS A 76 -1.77 10.14 4.60
N HIS A 77 -1.85 8.88 4.16
CA HIS A 77 -1.23 8.49 2.90
C HIS A 77 -2.12 8.99 1.77
N ASP A 78 -1.51 9.51 0.70
CA ASP A 78 -2.23 9.92 -0.51
C ASP A 78 -2.45 8.73 -1.45
N CYS A 79 -3.57 8.73 -2.15
CA CYS A 79 -3.93 7.69 -3.10
C CYS A 79 -2.85 7.54 -4.17
N VAL A 80 -2.34 6.33 -4.37
CA VAL A 80 -1.23 6.06 -5.29
C VAL A 80 -1.60 6.17 -6.77
N ILE A 81 -2.88 6.41 -7.08
CA ILE A 81 -3.41 6.51 -8.44
C ILE A 81 -3.62 7.97 -8.85
N CYS A 82 -4.28 8.77 -8.02
CA CYS A 82 -4.56 10.18 -8.32
C CYS A 82 -3.65 11.18 -7.62
N PHE A 83 -2.98 10.79 -6.53
CA PHE A 83 -2.15 11.68 -5.69
C PHE A 83 -2.86 12.96 -5.20
N GLU A 84 -4.19 12.94 -5.19
CA GLU A 84 -5.03 14.10 -4.85
C GLU A 84 -5.85 13.85 -3.58
N ASN A 85 -6.42 12.64 -3.46
CA ASN A 85 -7.29 12.26 -2.35
C ASN A 85 -6.57 11.34 -1.37
N GLU A 86 -6.97 11.39 -0.10
CA GLU A 86 -6.48 10.50 0.95
C GLU A 86 -6.83 9.01 0.67
N VAL A 87 -5.92 8.13 1.11
CA VAL A 87 -6.15 6.69 1.18
C VAL A 87 -7.19 6.37 2.25
N ILE A 88 -8.40 6.06 1.79
CA ILE A 88 -9.54 5.67 2.65
C ILE A 88 -10.18 4.36 2.21
N ALA A 89 -9.67 3.70 1.17
CA ALA A 89 -10.27 2.51 0.60
C ALA A 89 -9.27 1.35 0.47
N ALA A 90 -9.75 0.16 0.81
CA ALA A 90 -9.06 -1.11 0.58
C ALA A 90 -9.79 -1.97 -0.44
N LEU A 91 -9.03 -2.71 -1.25
CA LEU A 91 -9.58 -3.67 -2.21
C LEU A 91 -9.72 -5.05 -1.57
N VAL A 92 -10.83 -5.74 -1.83
CA VAL A 92 -11.10 -7.10 -1.33
C VAL A 92 -10.95 -8.09 -2.48
N PRO A 93 -10.33 -9.28 -2.26
CA PRO A 93 -9.88 -9.83 -0.97
C PRO A 93 -8.44 -9.49 -0.58
N CYS A 94 -7.68 -8.77 -1.41
CA CYS A 94 -6.24 -8.61 -1.19
C CYS A 94 -5.87 -7.68 -0.02
N GLY A 95 -6.77 -6.80 0.42
CA GLY A 95 -6.56 -5.92 1.56
C GLY A 95 -5.65 -4.71 1.30
N HIS A 96 -5.22 -4.46 0.06
CA HIS A 96 -4.37 -3.30 -0.24
C HIS A 96 -5.14 -1.99 -0.02
N ASN A 97 -4.70 -1.25 1.00
CA ASN A 97 -5.21 0.06 1.41
C ASN A 97 -4.28 1.17 0.91
N LEU A 98 -4.37 1.47 -0.39
CA LEU A 98 -3.51 2.45 -1.08
C LEU A 98 -4.32 3.39 -1.99
N PHE A 99 -5.64 3.35 -1.90
CA PHE A 99 -6.55 4.00 -2.85
C PHE A 99 -7.52 4.93 -2.13
N CYS A 100 -7.90 6.02 -2.80
CA CYS A 100 -9.11 6.75 -2.44
C CYS A 100 -10.36 5.98 -2.92
N MET A 101 -11.54 6.38 -2.45
CA MET A 101 -12.80 5.71 -2.79
C MET A 101 -13.09 5.76 -4.29
N GLU A 102 -12.87 6.91 -4.95
CA GLU A 102 -13.16 7.07 -6.38
C GLU A 102 -12.26 6.17 -7.24
N CYS A 103 -10.96 6.12 -6.93
CA CYS A 103 -10.02 5.26 -7.65
C CYS A 103 -10.32 3.78 -7.41
N ALA A 104 -10.69 3.39 -6.19
CA ALA A 104 -11.06 2.02 -5.87
C ALA A 104 -12.31 1.57 -6.64
N ASN A 105 -13.35 2.41 -6.72
CA ASN A 105 -14.55 2.12 -7.49
C ASN A 105 -14.27 1.98 -8.99
N LYS A 106 -13.46 2.88 -9.56
CA LYS A 106 -13.02 2.78 -10.97
C LYS A 106 -12.26 1.49 -11.28
N ILE A 107 -11.58 0.88 -10.30
CA ILE A 107 -10.95 -0.43 -10.47
C ILE A 107 -12.01 -1.53 -10.54
N CYS A 108 -13.01 -1.48 -9.67
CA CYS A 108 -14.12 -2.45 -9.62
C CYS A 108 -15.03 -2.39 -10.86
N GLU A 109 -15.17 -1.21 -11.49
CA GLU A 109 -15.98 -1.02 -12.71
C GLU A 109 -15.33 -1.59 -13.99
N LYS A 110 -14.04 -1.96 -13.95
CA LYS A 110 -13.36 -2.55 -15.12
C LYS A 110 -13.96 -3.91 -15.47
N ARG A 111 -13.89 -4.29 -16.75
CA ARG A 111 -14.32 -5.62 -17.23
C ARG A 111 -13.62 -6.77 -16.49
N THR A 112 -12.35 -6.58 -16.12
CA THR A 112 -11.53 -7.53 -15.36
C THR A 112 -10.88 -6.79 -14.19
N PRO A 113 -11.59 -6.62 -13.07
CA PRO A 113 -11.12 -5.84 -11.93
C PRO A 113 -9.95 -6.56 -11.25
N SER A 114 -8.80 -5.90 -11.17
CA SER A 114 -7.59 -6.43 -10.55
C SER A 114 -6.87 -5.33 -9.78
N CYS A 115 -6.29 -5.71 -8.63
CA CYS A 115 -5.54 -4.78 -7.79
C CYS A 115 -4.23 -4.41 -8.50
N PRO A 116 -3.90 -3.13 -8.70
CA PRO A 116 -2.70 -2.72 -9.44
C PRO A 116 -1.37 -3.01 -8.72
N VAL A 117 -1.44 -3.48 -7.46
CA VAL A 117 -0.25 -3.77 -6.64
C VAL A 117 0.10 -5.26 -6.66
N CYS A 118 -0.91 -6.11 -6.47
CA CYS A 118 -0.70 -7.56 -6.36
C CYS A 118 -1.41 -8.38 -7.45
N GLN A 119 -2.10 -7.72 -8.39
CA GLN A 119 -2.85 -8.31 -9.50
C GLN A 119 -3.97 -9.28 -9.10
N THR A 120 -4.28 -9.42 -7.81
CA THR A 120 -5.41 -10.22 -7.33
C THR A 120 -6.72 -9.67 -7.90
N ALA A 121 -7.60 -10.58 -8.35
CA ALA A 121 -8.94 -10.22 -8.80
C ALA A 121 -9.70 -9.52 -7.67
N VAL A 122 -10.28 -8.36 -7.98
CA VAL A 122 -10.97 -7.52 -7.01
C VAL A 122 -12.47 -7.73 -7.14
N THR A 123 -13.15 -7.96 -6.02
CA THR A 123 -14.61 -8.11 -6.01
C THR A 123 -15.32 -6.86 -5.52
N GLN A 124 -14.69 -6.12 -4.63
CA GLN A 124 -15.28 -4.93 -4.01
C GLN A 124 -14.21 -3.98 -3.48
N ALA A 125 -14.60 -2.72 -3.34
CA ALA A 125 -13.88 -1.69 -2.61
C ALA A 125 -14.64 -1.39 -1.31
N ILE A 126 -13.91 -1.28 -0.20
CA ILE A 126 -14.49 -0.96 1.11
C ILE A 126 -13.82 0.28 1.69
N GLN A 127 -14.59 1.10 2.42
CA GLN A 127 -14.06 2.25 3.13
C GLN A 127 -13.49 1.82 4.48
N ILE A 128 -12.27 2.26 4.77
CA ILE A 128 -11.58 2.01 6.04
C ILE A 128 -11.81 3.21 6.95
N HIS A 129 -12.35 2.93 8.14
CA HIS A 129 -12.52 3.90 9.22
C HIS A 129 -11.63 3.46 10.38
N SER A 130 -10.70 4.31 10.81
CA SER A 130 -9.74 4.07 11.89
C SER A 130 -9.85 5.13 12.97
#